data_AF-A0A091M5T8-F1
#
_entry.id   AF-A0A091M5T8-F1
#
_cell.length_a   1.000
_cell.length_b   1.000
_cell.length_c   1.000
_cell.angle_alpha   90.00
_cell.angle_beta   90.00
_cell.angle_gamma   90.00
#
_symmetry.space_group_name_H-M   'P 1'
#
loop_
_entity.id
_entity.type
_entity.pdbx_description
1 polymer ?
#
loop_
_entity_poly.entity_id
_entity_poly.type
_entity_poly.pdbx_seq_one_letter_code
_entity_poly.pdbx_strand_id
1 'polypeptide(L)'
;DKDPLAQKKVSSLTINFGPQHPAAHGVLRLVMELSGETVKKCDPHIGLLHRGTEKLIEYKTYLQALPYFDRLDYVSMMCNEQAYSLAVEKLLNIRPPLRAQWIR
;
A
#
# COMPACT_ATOMS: atom_id res chain seq x y z
N ASP A 1 51.78 15.39 25.74
CA ASP A 1 50.90 16.28 24.96
C ASP A 1 50.44 15.60 23.67
N LYS A 2 49.50 14.66 23.77
CA LYS A 2 48.75 14.19 22.60
C LYS A 2 47.39 14.84 22.71
N ASP A 3 47.10 15.76 21.79
CA ASP A 3 45.78 16.36 21.68
C ASP A 3 44.70 15.27 21.65
N PRO A 4 43.57 15.45 22.36
CA PRO A 4 42.49 14.48 22.33
C PRO A 4 41.99 14.35 20.90
N LEU A 5 41.92 13.10 20.40
CA LEU A 5 41.37 12.78 19.09
C LEU A 5 40.01 13.45 18.94
N ALA A 6 39.89 14.37 17.98
CA ALA A 6 38.64 15.06 17.71
C ALA A 6 37.53 14.03 17.48
N GLN A 7 36.55 13.98 18.39
CA GLN A 7 35.37 13.16 18.22
C GLN A 7 34.66 13.62 16.94
N LYS A 8 34.82 12.87 15.84
CA LYS A 8 33.98 13.04 14.66
C LYS A 8 32.55 12.79 15.11
N LYS A 9 31.73 13.85 15.22
CA LYS A 9 30.29 13.70 15.36
C LYS A 9 29.81 12.84 14.19
N VAL A 10 29.32 11.64 14.49
CA VAL A 10 28.71 10.76 13.50
C VAL A 10 27.46 11.47 13.01
N SER A 11 27.58 12.14 11.86
CA SER A 11 26.45 12.76 11.19
C SER A 11 25.52 11.67 10.70
N SER A 12 24.23 11.83 10.94
CA SER A 12 23.19 10.97 10.37
C SER A 12 23.26 11.01 8.84
N LEU A 13 23.39 9.85 8.21
CA LEU A 13 23.40 9.71 6.76
C LEU A 13 21.97 9.62 6.26
N THR A 14 21.57 10.50 5.33
CA THR A 14 20.27 10.40 4.68
C THR A 14 20.42 9.68 3.34
N ILE A 15 19.76 8.53 3.18
CA ILE A 15 19.75 7.74 1.95
C ILE A 15 18.35 7.79 1.34
N ASN A 16 18.28 8.02 0.03
CA ASN A 16 17.06 7.90 -0.75
C ASN A 16 17.00 6.52 -1.40
N PHE A 17 16.18 5.64 -0.85
CA PHE A 17 15.83 4.36 -1.46
C PHE A 17 14.74 4.61 -2.50
N GLY A 18 15.15 4.71 -3.76
CA GLY A 18 14.26 5.14 -4.84
C GLY A 18 13.27 4.06 -5.31
N PRO A 19 12.25 4.45 -6.10
CA PRO A 19 11.25 3.51 -6.65
C PRO A 19 11.80 2.46 -7.60
N GLN A 20 13.00 2.69 -8.16
CA GLN A 20 13.66 1.75 -9.08
C GLN A 20 14.37 0.60 -8.34
N HIS A 21 14.48 0.67 -7.02
CA HIS A 21 15.24 -0.31 -6.26
C HIS A 21 14.55 -1.69 -6.33
N PRO A 22 15.25 -2.78 -6.70
CA PRO A 22 14.63 -4.08 -6.95
C PRO A 22 13.95 -4.72 -5.72
N ALA A 23 14.36 -4.32 -4.51
CA ALA A 23 13.72 -4.74 -3.26
C ALA A 23 12.47 -3.92 -2.89
N ALA A 24 12.10 -2.90 -3.67
CA ALA A 24 10.78 -2.30 -3.57
C ALA A 24 9.76 -3.25 -4.21
N HIS A 25 9.10 -4.09 -3.41
CA HIS A 25 8.00 -4.95 -3.87
C HIS A 25 6.82 -4.08 -4.34
N GLY A 26 6.85 -3.64 -5.59
CA GLY A 26 5.96 -2.62 -6.14
C GLY A 26 6.71 -1.32 -6.42
N VAL A 27 6.10 -0.18 -6.09
CA VAL A 27 6.74 1.14 -6.23
C VAL A 27 6.69 1.89 -4.90
N LEU A 28 7.84 1.99 -4.25
CA LEU A 28 7.99 2.63 -2.94
C LEU A 28 9.28 3.44 -2.91
N ARG A 29 9.18 4.66 -2.38
CA ARG A 29 10.35 5.49 -2.09
C ARG A 29 10.48 5.65 -0.58
N LEU A 30 11.66 5.35 -0.04
CA LEU A 30 11.97 5.54 1.38
C LEU A 30 13.10 6.56 1.52
N VAL A 31 12.87 7.61 2.29
CA VAL A 31 13.95 8.52 2.73
C VAL A 31 14.36 8.08 4.13
N MET A 32 15.53 7.44 4.24
CA MET A 32 16.01 6.83 5.48
C MET A 32 17.13 7.69 6.09
N GLU A 33 17.01 7.99 7.38
CA GLU A 33 18.07 8.59 8.19
C GLU A 33 18.75 7.46 8.99
N LEU A 34 20.03 7.23 8.69
CA LEU A 34 20.83 6.16 9.26
C LEU A 34 21.85 6.72 10.26
N SER A 35 22.04 6.00 11.36
CA SER A 35 23.14 6.19 12.29
C SER A 35 24.00 4.93 12.24
N GLY A 36 24.98 4.90 11.32
CA GLY A 36 25.71 3.68 11.00
C GLY A 36 24.79 2.65 10.36
N GLU A 37 24.73 1.44 10.93
CA GLU A 37 23.88 0.33 10.45
C GLU A 37 22.45 0.39 11.01
N THR A 38 22.15 1.32 11.92
CA THR A 38 20.83 1.44 12.54
C THR A 38 19.98 2.50 11.86
N VAL A 39 18.72 2.18 11.56
CA VAL A 39 17.73 3.14 11.06
C VAL A 39 17.22 3.99 12.22
N LYS A 40 17.40 5.31 12.13
CA LYS A 40 16.87 6.27 13.11
C LYS A 40 15.50 6.78 12.72
N LYS A 41 15.28 7.02 11.42
CA LYS A 41 13.99 7.45 10.85
C LYS A 41 13.85 6.90 9.43
N CYS A 42 12.62 6.60 9.04
CA CYS A 42 12.27 6.27 7.67
C CYS A 42 11.00 7.02 7.30
N ASP A 43 11.02 7.75 6.19
CA ASP A 43 9.86 8.45 5.64
C ASP A 43 9.41 7.75 4.33
N PRO A 44 8.30 6.98 4.37
CA PRO A 44 7.78 6.29 3.20
C PRO A 44 6.93 7.22 2.33
N HIS A 45 7.49 7.62 1.20
CA HIS A 45 6.75 8.33 0.15
C HIS A 45 5.97 7.33 -0.70
N ILE A 46 4.69 7.16 -0.36
CA ILE A 46 3.72 6.34 -1.09
C ILE A 46 2.92 7.16 -2.11
N GLY A 47 2.02 6.51 -2.86
CA GLY A 47 1.11 7.18 -3.80
C GLY A 47 1.60 7.23 -5.25
N LEU A 48 2.76 6.65 -5.57
CA LEU A 48 3.27 6.53 -6.94
C LEU A 48 2.36 5.68 -7.85
N LEU A 49 1.51 4.84 -7.26
CA LEU A 49 0.47 4.06 -7.94
C LEU A 49 -0.95 4.53 -7.55
N HIS A 50 -1.11 5.78 -7.11
CA HIS A 50 -2.44 6.34 -6.90
C HIS A 50 -3.13 6.54 -8.26
N ARG A 51 -4.29 5.89 -8.45
CA ARG A 51 -5.04 5.88 -9.72
C ARG A 51 -6.37 6.63 -9.66
N GLY A 52 -6.68 7.31 -8.54
CA GLY A 52 -7.97 7.97 -8.34
C GLY A 52 -9.16 7.01 -8.39
N THR A 53 -8.99 5.77 -7.95
CA THR A 53 -9.99 4.70 -8.11
C THR A 53 -11.33 5.04 -7.46
N GLU A 54 -11.32 5.64 -6.26
CA GLU A 54 -12.54 6.10 -5.59
C GLU A 54 -13.33 7.10 -6.45
N LYS A 55 -12.63 8.04 -7.11
CA LYS A 55 -13.26 9.05 -7.97
C LYS A 55 -13.83 8.44 -9.24
N LEU A 56 -13.13 7.45 -9.82
CA LEU A 56 -13.62 6.74 -11.00
C LEU A 56 -14.88 5.92 -10.71
N ILE A 57 -15.02 5.41 -9.48
CA ILE A 57 -16.18 4.63 -9.04
C ILE A 57 -17.42 5.53 -8.90
N GLU A 58 -17.28 6.79 -8.49
CA GLU A 58 -18.41 7.74 -8.40
C GLU A 58 -19.15 7.94 -9.74
N TYR A 59 -18.45 7.80 -10.87
CA TYR A 59 -19.02 7.96 -12.21
C TYR A 59 -19.46 6.64 -12.86
N LYS A 60 -19.49 5.54 -12.09
CA LYS A 60 -19.80 4.20 -12.59
C LYS A 60 -20.95 3.57 -11.81
N THR A 61 -21.71 2.70 -12.47
CA THR A 61 -22.71 1.89 -11.78
C THR A 61 -22.05 0.82 -10.93
N TYR A 62 -22.80 0.26 -9.95
CA TYR A 62 -22.28 -0.79 -9.05
C TYR A 62 -21.62 -1.96 -9.81
N LEU A 63 -22.26 -2.46 -10.87
CA LEU A 63 -21.70 -3.55 -11.66
C LEU A 63 -20.46 -3.13 -12.47
N GLN A 64 -20.43 -1.90 -12.99
CA GLN A 64 -19.26 -1.37 -13.69
C GLN A 64 -18.08 -1.09 -12.75
N ALA A 65 -18.36 -0.82 -11.47
CA ALA A 65 -17.35 -0.57 -10.45
C ALA A 65 -16.70 -1.86 -9.92
N LEU A 66 -17.37 -3.02 -10.00
CA LEU A 66 -16.88 -4.30 -9.48
C LEU A 66 -15.42 -4.62 -9.87
N PRO A 67 -14.99 -4.53 -11.15
CA PRO A 67 -13.63 -4.89 -11.55
C PRO A 67 -12.53 -3.94 -11.03
N TYR A 68 -12.89 -2.81 -10.42
CA TYR A 68 -11.91 -1.96 -9.74
C TYR A 68 -11.48 -2.58 -8.41
N PHE A 69 -12.37 -3.29 -7.71
CA PHE A 69 -12.06 -3.93 -6.42
C PHE A 69 -11.07 -5.08 -6.57
N ASP A 70 -11.11 -5.82 -7.67
CA ASP A 70 -10.09 -6.82 -8.05
C ASP A 70 -8.66 -6.28 -8.09
N ARG A 71 -8.52 -5.00 -8.42
CA ARG A 71 -7.23 -4.37 -8.71
C ARG A 71 -6.73 -3.49 -7.56
N LEU A 72 -7.48 -3.40 -6.47
CA LEU A 72 -7.05 -2.68 -5.26
C LEU A 72 -5.96 -3.47 -4.53
N ASP A 73 -6.27 -4.70 -4.15
CA ASP A 73 -5.28 -5.72 -3.81
C ASP A 73 -5.24 -6.76 -4.92
N TYR A 74 -4.20 -6.67 -5.74
CA TYR A 74 -4.01 -7.45 -6.96
C TYR A 74 -3.55 -8.89 -6.70
N VAL A 75 -3.31 -9.30 -5.44
CA VAL A 75 -3.03 -10.70 -5.10
C VAL A 75 -4.24 -11.43 -4.49
N SER A 76 -5.23 -10.68 -4.02
CA SER A 76 -6.44 -11.22 -3.34
C SER A 76 -7.73 -10.80 -4.05
N MET A 77 -7.80 -11.02 -5.37
CA MET A 77 -8.89 -10.54 -6.23
C MET A 77 -10.27 -10.94 -5.70
N MET A 78 -10.51 -12.23 -5.49
CA MET A 78 -11.81 -12.76 -5.04
C MET A 78 -12.21 -12.26 -3.65
N CYS A 79 -11.24 -12.04 -2.75
CA CYS A 79 -11.52 -11.51 -1.42
C CYS A 79 -12.05 -10.07 -1.49
N ASN A 80 -11.51 -9.25 -2.39
CA ASN A 80 -11.99 -7.89 -2.61
C ASN A 80 -13.36 -7.87 -3.28
N GLU A 81 -13.60 -8.72 -4.28
CA GLU A 81 -14.94 -8.86 -4.88
C GLU A 81 -15.97 -9.31 -3.86
N GLN A 82 -15.61 -10.25 -2.97
CA GLN A 82 -16.47 -10.71 -1.90
C GLN A 82 -16.77 -9.58 -0.92
N ALA A 83 -15.78 -8.80 -0.50
CA ALA A 83 -15.97 -7.65 0.39
C ALA A 83 -16.93 -6.61 -0.23
N TYR A 84 -16.75 -6.28 -1.50
CA TYR A 84 -17.64 -5.37 -2.22
C TYR A 84 -19.06 -5.94 -2.37
N SER A 85 -19.17 -7.21 -2.75
CA SER A 85 -20.46 -7.90 -2.90
C SER A 85 -21.22 -7.94 -1.59
N LEU A 86 -20.56 -8.26 -0.47
CA LEU A 86 -21.18 -8.25 0.86
C LEU A 86 -21.66 -6.86 1.26
N ALA A 87 -20.92 -5.80 0.93
CA ALA A 87 -21.34 -4.42 1.18
C ALA A 87 -22.61 -4.07 0.40
N VAL A 88 -22.65 -4.39 -0.90
CA VAL A 88 -23.82 -4.15 -1.76
C VAL A 88 -25.02 -4.98 -1.31
N GLU A 89 -24.84 -6.27 -1.04
CA GLU A 89 -25.89 -7.18 -0.57
C GLU A 89 -26.49 -6.73 0.76
N LYS A 90 -25.64 -6.27 1.70
CA LYS A 90 -26.07 -5.74 2.99
C LYS A 90 -26.88 -4.45 2.84
N LEU A 91 -26.46 -3.54 1.96
CA LEU A 91 -27.20 -2.30 1.68
C LEU A 91 -28.56 -2.58 1.01
N LEU A 92 -28.63 -3.60 0.16
CA LEU A 92 -29.88 -4.04 -0.49
C LEU A 92 -30.74 -4.95 0.39
N ASN A 93 -30.26 -5.34 1.57
CA ASN A 93 -30.92 -6.25 2.50
C ASN A 93 -31.33 -7.59 1.86
N ILE A 94 -30.46 -8.14 0.99
CA ILE A 94 -30.65 -9.43 0.34
C ILE A 94 -29.68 -10.48 0.90
N ARG A 95 -30.02 -11.76 0.76
CA ARG A 95 -29.15 -12.88 1.14
C ARG A 95 -28.88 -13.78 -0.07
N PRO A 96 -27.61 -14.05 -0.42
CA PRO A 96 -27.29 -14.97 -1.49
C PRO A 96 -27.70 -16.41 -1.13
N PRO A 97 -27.95 -17.29 -2.12
CA PRO A 97 -28.35 -18.68 -1.86
C PRO A 97 -27.25 -19.47 -1.14
N LEU A 98 -27.64 -20.48 -0.35
CA LEU A 98 -26.71 -21.25 0.50
C LEU A 98 -25.52 -21.80 -0.28
N ARG A 99 -25.75 -22.32 -1.50
CA ARG A 99 -24.67 -22.81 -2.37
C ARG A 99 -23.64 -21.72 -2.71
N ALA A 100 -24.07 -20.49 -2.99
CA ALA A 100 -23.16 -19.39 -3.31
C ALA A 100 -22.34 -18.95 -2.09
N GLN A 101 -22.90 -19.03 -0.89
CA GLN A 101 -22.16 -18.72 0.34
C GLN A 101 -21.01 -19.68 0.62
N TRP A 102 -21.15 -20.97 0.26
CA TRP A 102 -20.10 -21.98 0.42
C TRP A 102 -19.02 -21.95 -0.69
N ILE A 103 -19.36 -21.42 -1.86
CA ILE A 103 -18.41 -21.27 -2.97
C ILE A 103 -17.50 -20.06 -2.75
N ARG A 104 -18.02 -19.02 -2.09
CA ARG A 104 -17.24 -17.87 -1.59
C ARG A 104 -16.40 -18.28 -0.40
#